data_AF-A0A926FI01-F1
#
_entry.id   AF-A0A926FI01-F1
#
_cell.length_a   1.000
_cell.length_b   1.000
_cell.length_c   1.000
_cell.angle_alpha   90.00
_cell.angle_beta   90.00
_cell.angle_gamma   90.00
#
_symmetry.space_group_name_H-M   'P 1'
#
loop_
_entity.id
_entity.type
_entity.pdbx_description
1 polymer ?
#
loop_
_entity_poly.entity_id
_entity_poly.type
_entity_poly.pdbx_seq_one_letter_code
_entity_poly.pdbx_strand_id
1 'polypeptide(L)' 'MIQKHVDYTKSERAKLILANWDTFVPKFVKVMPKDYKRMLACIDRAQASGLTGDEAIMAAFEENARDTSRVGGN' A
#
# COMPACT_ATOMS: atom_id res chain seq x y z
N MET A 1 13.21 -3.86 2.42
CA MET A 1 12.77 -5.22 2.84
C MET A 1 13.68 -6.31 2.25
N ILE A 2 13.85 -6.39 0.93
CA ILE A 2 14.72 -7.40 0.29
C ILE A 2 16.19 -7.26 0.74
N GLN A 3 16.72 -6.04 0.86
CA GLN A 3 18.05 -5.80 1.42
C GLN A 3 18.21 -6.39 2.84
N LYS A 4 17.28 -6.06 3.75
CA LYS A 4 17.28 -6.63 5.12
C LYS A 4 17.28 -8.16 5.09
N HIS A 5 16.52 -8.78 4.18
CA HIS A 5 16.53 -10.24 4.04
C HIS A 5 17.93 -10.75 3.66
N VAL A 6 18.63 -10.11 2.72
CA VAL A 6 20.04 -10.43 2.41
C VAL A 6 20.93 -10.27 3.64
N ASP A 7 20.76 -9.19 4.38
CA ASP A 7 21.61 -8.87 5.53
C ASP A 7 21.52 -9.96 6.60
N TYR A 8 20.31 -10.44 6.89
CA TYR A 8 20.03 -11.45 7.91
C TYR A 8 20.25 -12.90 7.45
N THR A 9 19.95 -13.24 6.20
CA THR A 9 19.96 -14.65 5.74
C THR A 9 21.10 -15.00 4.80
N LYS A 10 21.81 -13.99 4.28
CA LYS A 10 22.82 -14.13 3.21
C LYS A 10 22.30 -14.82 1.95
N SER A 11 20.98 -14.77 1.70
CA SER A 11 20.35 -15.40 0.53
C SER A 11 20.97 -14.96 -0.80
N GLU A 12 21.63 -15.89 -1.49
CA GLU A 12 22.22 -15.67 -2.82
C GLU A 12 21.16 -15.29 -3.86
N ARG A 13 19.96 -15.86 -3.74
CA ARG A 13 18.84 -15.51 -4.62
C ARG A 13 18.43 -14.05 -4.45
N ALA A 14 18.35 -13.56 -3.21
CA ALA A 14 17.98 -12.18 -2.95
C ALA A 14 19.10 -11.21 -3.36
N LYS A 15 20.38 -11.58 -3.20
CA LYS A 15 21.52 -10.83 -3.74
C LYS A 15 21.43 -10.68 -5.26
N LEU A 16 21.13 -11.78 -5.98
CA LEU A 16 20.97 -11.75 -7.44
C LEU A 16 19.84 -10.81 -7.88
N ILE A 17 18.71 -10.83 -7.17
CA ILE A 17 17.56 -9.95 -7.44
C ILE A 17 17.94 -8.48 -7.27
N LEU A 18 18.66 -8.13 -6.19
CA LEU A 18 19.10 -6.75 -5.95
C LEU A 18 20.16 -6.29 -6.96
N ALA A 19 21.10 -7.17 -7.33
CA ALA A 19 22.14 -6.85 -8.31
C ALA A 19 21.58 -6.60 -9.72
N ASN A 20 20.40 -7.15 -10.04
CA ASN A 20 19.77 -7.04 -11.35
C ASN A 20 18.36 -6.43 -11.23
N TRP A 21 18.20 -5.42 -10.38
CA TRP A 21 16.90 -4.93 -9.95
C TRP A 21 15.98 -4.55 -11.11
N ASP A 22 16.46 -3.82 -12.11
CA ASP A 22 15.66 -3.36 -13.25
C ASP A 22 15.08 -4.52 -14.08
N THR A 23 15.77 -5.66 -14.12
CA THR A 23 15.31 -6.88 -14.79
C THR A 23 14.25 -7.63 -13.98
N PHE A 24 14.33 -7.57 -12.65
CA PHE A 24 13.45 -8.32 -11.75
C PHE A 24 12.24 -7.52 -11.29
N VAL A 25 12.34 -6.20 -11.15
CA VAL A 25 11.24 -5.34 -10.66
C VAL A 25 9.93 -5.52 -11.45
N PRO A 26 9.92 -5.66 -12.79
CA PRO A 26 8.67 -5.81 -13.54
C PRO A 26 7.98 -7.17 -13.28
N LYS A 27 8.69 -8.14 -12.70
CA LYS A 27 8.19 -9.48 -12.40
C LYS A 27 7.52 -9.54 -11.01
N PHE A 28 7.64 -8.51 -10.19
CA PHE A 28 6.98 -8.45 -8.89
C PHE A 28 5.51 -8.04 -9.04
N VAL A 29 4.62 -8.81 -8.42
CA VAL A 29 3.19 -8.50 -8.37
C VAL A 29 2.89 -7.69 -7.10
N LYS A 30 2.38 -6.47 -7.27
CA LYS A 30 1.85 -5.68 -6.16
C LYS A 30 0.42 -6.16 -5.85
N VAL A 31 0.27 -6.88 -4.76
CA VAL A 31 -1.05 -7.25 -4.22
C VAL A 31 -1.52 -6.16 -3.27
N MET A 32 -2.71 -5.60 -3.54
CA MET A 32 -3.32 -4.56 -2.72
C MET A 32 -4.82 -4.84 -2.58
N PRO A 33 -5.33 -5.07 -1.35
CA PRO A 33 -6.76 -5.27 -1.13
C PRO A 33 -7.58 -4.06 -1.61
N LYS A 34 -8.75 -4.30 -2.21
CA LYS A 34 -9.62 -3.25 -2.75
C LYS A 34 -10.01 -2.22 -1.69
N ASP A 35 -10.46 -2.69 -0.54
CA ASP A 35 -10.91 -1.80 0.55
C ASP A 35 -9.76 -1.00 1.14
N TYR A 36 -8.58 -1.62 1.29
CA TYR A 36 -7.40 -0.92 1.74
C TYR A 36 -6.98 0.18 0.75
N LYS A 37 -7.01 -0.11 -0.56
CA LYS A 37 -6.77 0.90 -1.60
C LYS A 37 -7.75 2.06 -1.52
N ARG A 38 -9.03 1.78 -1.29
CA ARG A 38 -10.08 2.80 -1.13
C ARG A 38 -9.80 3.67 0.09
N MET A 39 -9.46 3.07 1.23
CA MET A 39 -9.15 3.80 2.45
C MET A 39 -7.94 4.73 2.26
N LEU A 40 -6.87 4.25 1.63
CA LEU A 40 -5.72 5.10 1.29
C LEU A 40 -6.13 6.31 0.45
N ALA A 41 -6.99 6.11 -0.55
CA ALA A 41 -7.47 7.21 -1.39
C ALA A 41 -8.34 8.22 -0.61
N CYS A 42 -9.12 7.78 0.37
CA CYS A 42 -9.86 8.67 1.27
C CYS A 42 -8.91 9.47 2.17
N ILE A 43 -7.86 8.84 2.70
CA ILE A 43 -6.83 9.51 3.52
C ILE A 43 -6.13 10.60 2.68
N ASP A 44 -5.71 10.26 1.46
CA ASP A 44 -5.06 11.21 0.55
C ASP A 44 -5.95 12.43 0.27
N ARG A 45 -7.27 12.22 0.10
CA ARG A 45 -8.23 13.32 -0.10
C ARG A 45 -8.41 14.19 1.14
N ALA A 46 -8.54 13.58 2.32
CA ALA A 46 -8.65 14.31 3.57
C ALA A 46 -7.38 15.15 3.85
N GLN A 47 -6.20 14.61 3.53
CA GLN A 47 -4.94 15.35 3.62
C GLN A 47 -4.87 16.49 2.60
N ALA A 48 -5.31 16.26 1.37
CA ALA A 48 -5.38 17.30 0.34
C ALA A 48 -6.35 18.44 0.69
N SER A 49 -7.38 18.18 1.50
CA SER A 49 -8.28 19.21 2.04
C SER A 49 -7.71 19.95 3.26
N GLY A 50 -6.45 19.68 3.63
CA GLY A 50 -5.75 20.36 4.73
C GLY A 50 -5.95 19.73 6.11
N LEU A 51 -6.65 18.59 6.20
CA LEU A 51 -6.77 17.86 7.46
C LEU A 51 -5.47 17.09 7.72
N THR A 52 -5.12 16.91 9.00
CA THR A 52 -3.91 16.18 9.39
C THR A 52 -4.19 15.25 10.57
N GLY A 53 -3.27 14.32 10.82
CA GLY A 53 -3.35 13.41 11.95
C GLY A 53 -4.71 12.71 12.05
N ASP A 54 -5.27 12.69 13.26
CA ASP A 54 -6.52 12.00 13.57
C ASP A 54 -7.74 12.57 12.83
N GLU A 55 -7.75 13.86 12.51
CA GLU A 55 -8.84 14.51 11.77
C GLU A 55 -8.91 13.98 10.33
N ALA A 56 -7.76 13.82 9.68
CA ALA A 56 -7.69 13.25 8.34
C ALA A 56 -8.13 11.79 8.32
N ILE A 57 -7.75 11.02 9.35
CA ILE A 57 -8.13 9.61 9.48
C ILE A 57 -9.64 9.48 9.71
N MET A 58 -10.22 10.30 10.58
CA MET A 58 -11.65 10.28 10.87
C MET A 58 -12.47 10.65 9.64
N ALA A 59 -12.12 11.75 8.97
CA ALA A 59 -12.79 12.19 7.74
C ALA A 59 -12.70 11.13 6.63
N ALA A 60 -11.52 10.54 6.45
CA ALA A 60 -11.31 9.46 5.48
C ALA A 60 -12.14 8.22 5.80
N PHE A 61 -12.26 7.85 7.08
CA PHE A 61 -13.06 6.72 7.52
C PHE A 61 -14.55 6.95 7.28
N GLU A 62 -15.08 8.11 7.64
CA GLU A 62 -16.47 8.48 7.38
C GLU A 62 -16.80 8.47 5.88
N GLU A 63 -15.90 9.02 5.06
CA GLU A 63 -16.04 9.02 3.61
C GLU A 63 -16.05 7.58 3.06
N ASN A 64 -15.11 6.75 3.51
CA ASN A 64 -15.00 5.35 3.08
C ASN A 64 -16.21 4.51 3.52
N ALA A 65 -16.72 4.74 4.73
CA ALA A 65 -17.86 4.02 5.29
C ALA A 65 -19.19 4.35 4.57
N ARG A 66 -19.32 5.58 4.05
CA ARG A 66 -20.49 6.04 3.28
C ARG A 66 -20.43 5.64 1.80
N ASP A 67 -19.31 5.08 1.33
CA ASP A 67 -19.17 4.62 -0.05
C ASP A 67 -20.06 3.39 -0.30
N THR A 68 -21.10 3.57 -1.12
CA THR A 68 -22.10 2.56 -1.48
C THR A 68 -21.49 1.34 -2.19
N SER A 69 -20.26 1.45 -2.69
CA SER A 69 -19.51 0.35 -3.29
C SER A 69 -18.98 -0.70 -2.28
N ARG A 70 -19.23 -0.53 -0.98
CA ARG A 70 -19.10 -1.57 0.05
C ARG A 70 -20.29 -2.52 0.13
N VAL A 71 -21.48 -2.12 -0.31
CA VAL A 71 -22.74 -2.87 -0.10
C VAL A 71 -22.84 -4.10 -1.03
N GLY A 72 -22.02 -4.17 -2.08
CA GLY A 72 -22.07 -5.23 -3.10
C GLY A 72 -21.03 -6.35 -2.98
N GLY A 73 -20.39 -6.54 -1.82
CA GLY A 73 -19.35 -7.55 -1.64
C GLY A 73 -19.88 -8.90 -1.13
N ASN A 74 -20.47 -9.72 -2.01
CA ASN A 74 -20.55 -11.18 -1.87
C ASN A 74 -19.70 -11.83 -2.97
#